data_AF-A0A2S9YSC4-F1
#
_entry.id   AF-A0A2S9YSC4-F1
#
_cell.length_a   1.000
_cell.length_b   1.000
_cell.length_c   1.000
_cell.angle_alpha   90.00
_cell.angle_beta   90.00
_cell.angle_gamma   90.00
#
_symmetry.space_group_name_H-M   'P 1'
#
loop_
_entity.id
_entity.type
_entity.pdbx_description
1 polymer ?
#
loop_
_entity_poly.entity_id
_entity_poly.type
_entity_poly.pdbx_seq_one_letter_code
_entity_poly.pdbx_strand_id
1 'polypeptide(L)'
;MHRFARRARNHLTMGLVVAAAVATTACQPKTGEVQTVGPAEPAQRAATSFVHCVESEGGGCVTLDPKLGSWDAFALLHWLGAGSPTSILQALRRELEHHRDPYAVQNRFVNVTARYREPLRGAECSPESARPIAELLPRVVSHVQTRMKSLGLWRDEFEQLVNGLASEADDGLADGWLVHMTCFGDPYEIWVATAKEDERQVVVGMLTSLPAWLDGGPLVDEHVEGRIRNRSVSNTTTLGVIREGTVDTRWIPIPIEEF
;
A
#
# COMPACT_ATOMS: atom_id res chain seq x y z
N MET A 1 -68.80 30.64 -1.41
CA MET A 1 -68.90 32.07 -1.07
C MET A 1 -68.11 32.88 -2.09
N HIS A 2 -68.78 33.89 -2.66
CA HIS A 2 -68.31 35.07 -3.42
C HIS A 2 -67.37 34.96 -4.64
N ARG A 3 -67.97 35.25 -5.81
CA ARG A 3 -67.37 35.96 -6.95
C ARG A 3 -67.19 37.46 -6.63
N PHE A 4 -66.23 38.13 -7.29
CA PHE A 4 -66.22 39.52 -7.84
C PHE A 4 -64.73 39.95 -7.99
N ALA A 5 -64.09 39.91 -9.16
CA ALA A 5 -64.16 40.81 -10.33
C ALA A 5 -63.69 42.27 -10.08
N ARG A 6 -62.60 42.68 -10.79
CA ARG A 6 -62.27 44.01 -11.36
C ARG A 6 -60.80 43.95 -11.87
N ARG A 7 -60.49 43.87 -13.16
CA ARG A 7 -60.61 44.80 -14.31
C ARG A 7 -59.67 46.02 -14.26
N ALA A 8 -58.64 45.93 -15.11
CA ALA A 8 -57.99 46.94 -15.96
C ALA A 8 -57.25 48.15 -15.34
N ARG A 9 -56.02 48.38 -15.81
CA ARG A 9 -55.73 49.44 -16.81
C ARG A 9 -54.30 49.33 -17.36
N ASN A 10 -54.22 49.47 -18.68
CA ASN A 10 -53.01 49.73 -19.44
C ASN A 10 -52.39 51.07 -19.00
N HIS A 11 -51.06 51.10 -18.87
CA HIS A 11 -50.27 52.28 -19.23
C HIS A 11 -48.99 51.83 -19.94
N LEU A 12 -48.93 52.15 -21.23
CA LEU A 12 -47.75 52.19 -22.06
C LEU A 12 -46.97 53.45 -21.68
N THR A 13 -45.73 53.32 -21.21
CA THR A 13 -44.74 54.41 -21.19
C THR A 13 -43.36 53.83 -21.48
N MET A 14 -43.05 53.86 -22.77
CA MET A 14 -41.79 54.27 -23.40
C MET A 14 -40.57 54.52 -22.48
N GLY A 15 -39.49 53.78 -22.75
CA GLY A 15 -38.13 54.33 -22.81
C GLY A 15 -37.31 54.36 -21.52
N LEU A 16 -36.45 53.36 -21.33
CA LEU A 16 -35.01 53.60 -21.17
C LEU A 16 -34.25 52.31 -21.45
N VAL A 17 -33.46 52.32 -22.52
CA VAL A 17 -32.44 51.32 -22.81
C VAL A 17 -31.30 51.53 -21.82
N VAL A 18 -31.19 50.65 -20.82
CA VAL A 18 -29.96 50.50 -20.06
C VAL A 18 -29.32 49.20 -20.55
N ALA A 19 -28.38 49.36 -21.48
CA ALA A 19 -27.43 48.30 -21.81
C ALA A 19 -26.60 48.02 -20.56
N ALA A 20 -27.00 47.03 -19.77
CA ALA A 20 -26.12 46.43 -18.79
C ALA A 20 -25.01 45.74 -19.58
N ALA A 21 -23.88 46.44 -19.69
CA ALA A 21 -22.62 45.88 -20.14
C ALA A 21 -22.26 44.74 -19.19
N VAL A 22 -22.67 43.52 -19.55
CA VAL A 22 -22.06 42.31 -19.03
C VAL A 22 -20.65 42.35 -19.58
N ALA A 23 -19.72 42.85 -18.76
CA ALA A 23 -18.30 42.66 -18.97
C ALA A 23 -18.08 41.15 -18.98
N THR A 24 -18.11 40.58 -20.18
CA THR A 24 -17.54 39.26 -20.45
C THR A 24 -16.04 39.44 -20.25
N THR A 25 -15.60 39.38 -18.99
CA THR A 25 -14.23 38.98 -18.69
C THR A 25 -14.12 37.60 -19.32
N ALA A 26 -13.50 37.56 -20.50
CA ALA A 26 -13.13 36.32 -21.14
C ALA A 26 -12.20 35.60 -20.17
N CYS A 27 -12.77 34.74 -19.33
CA CYS A 27 -12.06 33.57 -18.83
C CYS A 27 -11.71 32.79 -20.09
N GLN A 28 -10.55 33.10 -20.67
CA GLN A 28 -9.88 32.13 -21.49
C GLN A 28 -9.84 30.86 -20.64
N PRO A 29 -10.45 29.76 -21.07
CA PRO A 29 -10.12 28.49 -20.46
C PRO A 29 -8.60 28.40 -20.67
N LYS A 30 -7.85 28.47 -19.56
CA LYS A 30 -6.50 27.95 -19.58
C LYS A 30 -6.72 26.48 -19.94
N THR A 31 -6.62 26.17 -21.23
CA THR A 31 -6.19 24.87 -21.70
C THR A 31 -4.76 24.73 -21.20
N GLY A 32 -4.61 24.59 -19.87
CA GLY A 32 -3.46 23.93 -19.33
C GLY A 32 -3.44 22.60 -20.03
N GLU A 33 -2.28 22.21 -20.54
CA GLU A 33 -1.98 20.80 -20.75
C GLU A 33 -2.65 20.05 -19.61
N VAL A 34 -3.56 19.13 -19.96
CA VAL A 34 -3.93 18.07 -19.03
C VAL A 34 -2.58 17.48 -18.65
N GLN A 35 -2.08 17.79 -17.46
CA GLN A 35 -0.89 17.12 -16.96
C GLN A 35 -1.26 15.66 -17.01
N THR A 36 -0.67 14.95 -17.96
CA THR A 36 -0.84 13.51 -18.09
C THR A 36 -0.31 12.96 -16.79
N VAL A 37 -1.24 12.62 -15.90
CA VAL A 37 -0.91 12.02 -14.62
C VAL A 37 -0.05 10.79 -14.91
N GLY A 38 1.12 10.75 -14.27
CA GLY A 38 2.08 9.68 -14.50
C GLY A 38 1.43 8.31 -14.23
N PRO A 39 1.91 7.23 -14.85
CA PRO A 39 1.28 5.91 -14.76
C PRO A 39 1.16 5.38 -13.31
N ALA A 40 2.02 5.85 -12.40
CA ALA A 40 1.99 5.49 -10.98
C ALA A 40 1.04 6.34 -10.11
N GLU A 41 0.53 7.46 -10.62
CA GLU A 41 -0.23 8.43 -9.81
C GLU A 41 -1.55 7.85 -9.25
N PRO A 42 -2.30 7.00 -9.97
CA PRO A 42 -3.43 6.28 -9.38
C PRO A 42 -3.04 5.37 -8.20
N ALA A 43 -1.90 4.67 -8.30
CA ALA A 43 -1.42 3.80 -7.24
C ALA A 43 -0.94 4.60 -6.02
N GLN A 44 -0.23 5.70 -6.24
CA GLN A 44 0.19 6.62 -5.17
C GLN A 44 -1.02 7.21 -4.44
N ARG A 45 -2.08 7.62 -5.15
CA ARG A 45 -3.32 8.10 -4.53
C ARG A 45 -4.03 7.02 -3.72
N ALA A 46 -4.08 5.79 -4.24
CA ALA A 46 -4.63 4.65 -3.50
C ALA A 46 -3.84 4.37 -2.23
N ALA A 47 -2.51 4.37 -2.29
CA ALA A 47 -1.63 4.19 -1.14
C ALA A 47 -1.81 5.29 -0.09
N THR A 48 -1.82 6.57 -0.48
CA THR A 48 -2.08 7.68 0.45
C THR A 48 -3.46 7.57 1.11
N SER A 49 -4.49 7.27 0.32
CA SER A 49 -5.86 7.11 0.85
C SER A 49 -5.96 5.96 1.84
N PHE A 50 -5.28 4.86 1.54
CA PHE A 50 -5.20 3.70 2.43
C PHE A 50 -4.49 4.02 3.74
N VAL A 51 -3.36 4.73 3.70
CA VAL A 51 -2.64 5.15 4.92
C VAL A 51 -3.52 6.03 5.81
N HIS A 52 -4.23 7.01 5.24
CA HIS A 52 -5.19 7.83 5.99
C HIS A 52 -6.36 7.02 6.56
N CYS A 53 -6.80 5.99 5.85
CA CYS A 53 -7.77 5.05 6.40
C CYS A 53 -7.16 4.32 7.60
N VAL A 54 -5.95 3.76 7.49
CA VAL A 54 -5.29 3.01 8.58
C VAL A 54 -5.10 3.87 9.81
N GLU A 55 -4.74 5.15 9.66
CA GLU A 55 -4.69 6.13 10.76
C GLU A 55 -6.03 6.24 11.52
N SER A 56 -7.14 6.17 10.78
CA SER A 56 -8.49 6.37 11.29
C SER A 56 -9.09 5.09 11.88
N GLU A 57 -9.04 3.98 11.13
CA GLU A 57 -9.78 2.75 11.37
C GLU A 57 -8.89 1.51 11.60
N GLY A 58 -7.57 1.62 11.36
CA GLY A 58 -6.65 0.48 11.44
C GLY A 58 -7.03 -0.63 10.47
N GLY A 59 -7.38 -1.80 11.01
CA GLY A 59 -7.75 -2.97 10.21
C GLY A 59 -9.08 -2.86 9.46
N GLY A 60 -9.93 -1.87 9.78
CA GLY A 60 -11.22 -1.65 9.11
C GLY A 60 -11.11 -1.31 7.62
N CYS A 61 -9.92 -0.90 7.17
CA CYS A 61 -9.62 -0.49 5.80
C CYS A 61 -9.44 -1.64 4.81
N VAL A 62 -9.30 -2.87 5.32
CA VAL A 62 -9.02 -4.04 4.49
C VAL A 62 -10.33 -4.68 4.06
N THR A 63 -10.62 -4.60 2.77
CA THR A 63 -11.73 -5.31 2.14
C THR A 63 -11.29 -6.69 1.64
N LEU A 64 -12.22 -7.63 1.57
CA LEU A 64 -11.93 -8.94 0.98
C LEU A 64 -11.81 -8.75 -0.54
N ASP A 65 -10.64 -9.08 -1.08
CA ASP A 65 -10.33 -8.98 -2.51
C ASP A 65 -9.55 -10.24 -2.94
N PRO A 66 -9.89 -10.87 -4.08
CA PRO A 66 -9.14 -12.03 -4.59
C PRO A 66 -7.63 -11.78 -4.77
N LYS A 67 -7.23 -10.54 -5.06
CA LYS A 67 -5.84 -10.13 -5.30
C LYS A 67 -4.99 -10.09 -4.02
N LEU A 68 -5.62 -10.20 -2.84
CA LEU A 68 -4.91 -10.45 -1.59
C LEU A 68 -4.10 -11.75 -1.65
N GLY A 69 -4.62 -12.80 -2.31
CA GLY A 69 -3.91 -14.07 -2.51
C GLY A 69 -2.64 -13.88 -3.34
N SER A 70 -2.75 -13.17 -4.45
CA SER A 70 -1.60 -12.84 -5.31
C SER A 70 -0.52 -12.03 -4.58
N TRP A 71 -0.92 -11.07 -3.74
CA TRP A 71 0.02 -10.38 -2.87
C TRP A 71 0.65 -11.31 -1.83
N ASP A 72 -0.11 -12.21 -1.21
CA ASP A 72 0.42 -13.19 -0.28
C ASP A 72 1.40 -14.16 -0.97
N ALA A 73 1.16 -14.54 -2.23
CA ALA A 73 2.08 -15.32 -3.04
C ALA A 73 3.40 -14.57 -3.29
N PHE A 74 3.32 -13.28 -3.64
CA PHE A 74 4.50 -12.41 -3.78
C PHE A 74 5.26 -12.30 -2.44
N ALA A 75 4.54 -12.11 -1.33
CA ALA A 75 5.12 -12.01 0.00
C ALA A 75 5.77 -13.33 0.46
N LEU A 76 5.20 -14.48 0.10
CA LEU A 76 5.79 -15.80 0.33
C LEU A 76 7.09 -15.99 -0.46
N LEU A 77 7.11 -15.60 -1.73
CA LEU A 77 8.34 -15.62 -2.53
C LEU A 77 9.41 -14.73 -1.92
N HIS A 78 9.03 -13.52 -1.52
CA HIS A 78 9.92 -12.60 -0.82
C HIS A 78 10.48 -13.20 0.48
N TRP A 79 9.62 -13.85 1.29
CA TRP A 79 10.03 -14.56 2.50
C TRP A 79 10.94 -15.75 2.21
N LEU A 80 10.70 -16.52 1.13
CA LEU A 80 11.66 -17.55 0.71
C LEU A 80 13.01 -16.93 0.30
N GLY A 81 12.99 -15.73 -0.27
CA GLY A 81 14.19 -15.00 -0.67
C GLY A 81 15.02 -14.51 0.53
N ALA A 82 14.38 -14.18 1.65
CA ALA A 82 15.06 -13.53 2.77
C ALA A 82 15.07 -14.33 4.09
N GLY A 83 14.07 -15.16 4.35
CA GLY A 83 13.83 -15.83 5.63
C GLY A 83 14.85 -16.92 5.96
N SER A 84 15.14 -17.17 7.23
CA SER A 84 16.18 -18.15 7.61
C SER A 84 15.86 -19.55 7.06
N PRO A 85 16.88 -20.36 6.70
CA PRO A 85 16.68 -21.73 6.24
C PRO A 85 15.89 -22.58 7.23
N THR A 86 16.15 -22.43 8.54
CA THR A 86 15.41 -23.14 9.58
C THR A 86 13.94 -22.73 9.61
N SER A 87 13.65 -21.43 9.53
CA SER A 87 12.29 -20.91 9.49
C SER A 87 11.52 -21.40 8.27
N ILE A 88 12.16 -21.42 7.10
CA ILE A 88 11.56 -21.95 5.87
C ILE A 88 11.16 -23.42 6.08
N LEU A 89 12.08 -24.26 6.55
CA LEU A 89 11.80 -25.68 6.75
C LEU A 89 10.72 -25.95 7.80
N GLN A 90 10.65 -25.16 8.87
CA GLN A 90 9.72 -25.37 9.96
C GLN A 90 8.29 -24.90 9.66
N ALA A 91 8.15 -23.86 8.84
CA ALA A 91 6.89 -23.14 8.74
C ALA A 91 6.30 -23.10 7.33
N LEU A 92 7.08 -23.36 6.27
CA LEU A 92 6.60 -23.27 4.88
C LEU A 92 5.29 -24.00 4.66
N ARG A 93 5.16 -25.24 5.16
CA ARG A 93 3.93 -26.01 5.04
C ARG A 93 2.72 -25.26 5.61
N ARG A 94 2.85 -24.73 6.83
CA ARG A 94 1.78 -23.98 7.50
C ARG A 94 1.46 -22.70 6.76
N GLU A 95 2.47 -22.00 6.24
CA GLU A 95 2.25 -20.77 5.48
C GLU A 95 1.52 -21.04 4.15
N LEU A 96 1.86 -22.13 3.47
CA LEU A 96 1.12 -22.57 2.27
C LEU A 96 -0.31 -23.02 2.58
N GLU A 97 -0.57 -23.59 3.76
CA GLU A 97 -1.93 -23.90 4.22
C GLU A 97 -2.73 -22.63 4.50
N HIS A 98 -2.14 -21.60 5.10
CA HIS A 98 -2.79 -20.30 5.31
C HIS A 98 -3.05 -19.57 4.00
N HIS A 99 -2.10 -19.59 3.08
CA HIS A 99 -2.20 -18.96 1.76
C HIS A 99 -3.41 -19.47 0.95
N ARG A 100 -3.76 -20.75 1.12
CA ARG A 100 -4.93 -21.37 0.46
C ARG A 100 -6.27 -20.93 1.02
N ASP A 101 -6.31 -20.26 2.18
CA ASP A 101 -7.52 -19.75 2.80
C ASP A 101 -7.62 -18.23 2.60
N PRO A 102 -8.52 -17.74 1.72
CA PRO A 102 -8.69 -16.30 1.48
C PRO A 102 -8.99 -15.50 2.74
N TYR A 103 -9.70 -16.08 3.72
CA TYR A 103 -10.00 -15.41 4.97
C TYR A 103 -8.77 -15.34 5.88
N ALA A 104 -7.91 -16.35 5.87
CA ALA A 104 -6.65 -16.30 6.60
C ALA A 104 -5.72 -15.22 6.04
N VAL A 105 -5.63 -15.11 4.71
CA VAL A 105 -4.86 -14.05 4.03
C VAL A 105 -5.43 -12.67 4.36
N GLN A 106 -6.75 -12.48 4.26
CA GLN A 106 -7.37 -11.21 4.63
C GLN A 106 -7.13 -10.86 6.11
N ASN A 107 -7.35 -11.82 7.01
CA ASN A 107 -7.15 -11.60 8.45
C ASN A 107 -5.71 -11.23 8.78
N ARG A 108 -4.72 -11.79 8.07
CA ARG A 108 -3.32 -11.38 8.17
C ARG A 108 -3.14 -9.91 7.81
N PHE A 109 -3.73 -9.46 6.70
CA PHE A 109 -3.64 -8.06 6.30
C PHE A 109 -4.35 -7.12 7.29
N VAL A 110 -5.55 -7.49 7.76
CA VAL A 110 -6.29 -6.78 8.81
C VAL A 110 -5.44 -6.64 10.08
N ASN A 111 -4.78 -7.72 10.50
CA ASN A 111 -3.95 -7.73 11.70
C ASN A 111 -2.70 -6.86 11.54
N VAL A 112 -2.06 -6.88 10.37
CA VAL A 112 -0.90 -6.03 10.09
C VAL A 112 -1.31 -4.56 10.14
N THR A 113 -2.35 -4.17 9.40
CA THR A 113 -2.84 -2.79 9.34
C THR A 113 -3.33 -2.27 10.68
N ALA A 114 -4.06 -3.08 11.45
CA ALA A 114 -4.51 -2.71 12.80
C ALA A 114 -3.35 -2.36 13.74
N ARG A 115 -2.20 -3.03 13.62
CA ARG A 115 -0.99 -2.73 14.42
C ARG A 115 -0.36 -1.40 14.05
N TYR A 116 -0.50 -0.97 12.79
CA TYR A 116 0.10 0.26 12.28
C TYR A 116 -0.77 1.51 12.43
N ARG A 117 -2.00 1.37 12.95
CA ARG A 117 -2.87 2.51 13.24
C ARG A 117 -2.19 3.59 14.08
N GLU A 118 -1.70 3.23 15.26
CA GLU A 118 -1.10 4.21 16.19
C GLU A 118 0.25 4.74 15.68
N PRO A 119 1.17 3.92 15.12
CA PRO A 119 2.39 4.42 14.50
C PRO A 119 2.18 5.41 13.35
N LEU A 120 1.16 5.21 12.51
CA LEU A 120 0.91 6.09 11.35
C LEU A 120 0.13 7.34 11.73
N ARG A 121 -0.56 7.33 12.88
CA ARG A 121 -1.42 8.44 13.29
C ARG A 121 -0.63 9.74 13.49
N GLY A 122 -0.87 10.71 12.61
CA GLY A 122 -0.16 12.00 12.64
C GLY A 122 1.30 11.90 12.20
N ALA A 123 1.69 10.79 11.56
CA ALA A 123 3.04 10.62 11.04
C ALA A 123 3.27 11.36 9.71
N GLU A 124 2.22 11.90 9.08
CA GLU A 124 2.30 12.71 7.84
C GLU A 124 3.05 11.96 6.72
N CYS A 125 2.49 10.83 6.31
CA CYS A 125 3.11 9.99 5.27
C CYS A 125 2.86 10.54 3.86
N SER A 126 3.89 10.49 3.01
CA SER A 126 3.80 10.91 1.60
C SER A 126 4.46 9.89 0.67
N PRO A 127 3.94 9.68 -0.55
CA PRO A 127 4.55 8.79 -1.52
C PRO A 127 5.84 9.41 -2.06
N GLU A 128 6.94 8.68 -1.95
CA GLU A 128 8.26 9.10 -2.47
C GLU A 128 8.52 8.48 -3.85
N SER A 129 8.21 7.20 -4.01
CA SER A 129 8.44 6.48 -5.26
C SER A 129 7.40 5.38 -5.46
N ALA A 130 7.29 4.87 -6.68
CA ALA A 130 6.42 3.75 -7.01
C ALA A 130 7.07 2.91 -8.12
N ARG A 131 7.00 1.59 -7.98
CA ARG A 131 7.60 0.64 -8.94
C ARG A 131 6.58 -0.39 -9.39
N PRO A 132 6.54 -0.76 -10.67
CA PRO A 132 5.68 -1.84 -11.12
C PRO A 132 6.08 -3.17 -10.47
N ILE A 133 5.11 -3.92 -9.94
CA ILE A 133 5.38 -5.24 -9.34
C ILE A 133 5.90 -6.22 -10.40
N ALA A 134 5.44 -6.10 -11.65
CA ALA A 134 5.92 -6.88 -12.78
C ALA A 134 7.44 -6.77 -13.02
N GLU A 135 8.07 -5.65 -12.63
CA GLU A 135 9.53 -5.49 -12.71
C GLU A 135 10.26 -6.13 -11.52
N LEU A 136 9.58 -6.24 -10.37
CA LEU A 136 10.12 -6.80 -9.14
C LEU A 136 10.04 -8.32 -9.10
N LEU A 137 8.92 -8.90 -9.57
CA LEU A 137 8.64 -10.33 -9.46
C LEU A 137 9.74 -11.22 -10.08
N PRO A 138 10.26 -10.95 -11.30
CA PRO A 138 11.36 -11.74 -11.86
C PRO A 138 12.63 -11.67 -11.02
N ARG A 139 12.91 -10.52 -10.39
CA ARG A 139 14.06 -10.35 -9.49
C ARG A 139 13.89 -11.18 -8.21
N VAL A 140 12.68 -11.19 -7.64
CA VAL A 140 12.33 -12.05 -6.49
C VAL A 140 12.55 -13.52 -6.85
N VAL A 141 11.96 -13.99 -7.95
CA VAL A 141 12.07 -15.40 -8.36
C VAL A 141 13.53 -15.80 -8.59
N SER A 142 14.31 -14.98 -9.30
CA SER A 142 15.73 -15.21 -9.55
C SER A 142 16.54 -15.29 -8.25
N HIS A 143 16.26 -14.38 -7.29
CA HIS A 143 16.91 -14.37 -5.98
C HIS A 143 16.57 -15.62 -5.17
N VAL A 144 15.28 -15.98 -5.06
CA VAL A 144 14.80 -17.20 -4.39
C VAL A 144 15.48 -18.43 -4.99
N GLN A 145 15.49 -18.55 -6.31
CA GLN A 145 16.10 -19.69 -6.99
C GLN A 145 17.59 -19.80 -6.68
N THR A 146 18.32 -18.69 -6.78
CA THR A 146 19.76 -18.65 -6.52
C THR A 146 20.06 -19.05 -5.08
N ARG A 147 19.32 -18.50 -4.13
CA ARG A 147 19.47 -18.76 -2.70
C ARG A 147 19.11 -20.18 -2.33
N MET A 148 17.98 -20.69 -2.80
CA MET A 148 17.55 -22.06 -2.48
C MET A 148 18.49 -23.11 -3.09
N LYS A 149 19.09 -22.82 -4.25
CA LYS A 149 20.18 -23.65 -4.80
C LYS A 149 21.41 -23.63 -3.90
N SER A 150 21.84 -22.46 -3.42
CA SER A 150 23.03 -22.36 -2.55
C SER A 150 22.81 -23.05 -1.19
N LEU A 151 21.58 -23.07 -0.69
CA LEU A 151 21.20 -23.77 0.53
C LEU A 151 20.99 -25.29 0.34
N GLY A 152 21.08 -25.81 -0.88
CA GLY A 152 20.81 -27.23 -1.18
C GLY A 152 19.33 -27.63 -1.01
N LEU A 153 18.43 -26.66 -1.00
CA LEU A 153 16.98 -26.85 -0.86
C LEU A 153 16.26 -26.92 -2.21
N TRP A 154 16.93 -26.53 -3.31
CA TRP A 154 16.34 -26.57 -4.65
C TRP A 154 16.14 -28.00 -5.15
N ARG A 155 14.89 -28.39 -5.36
CA ARG A 155 14.43 -29.67 -5.91
C ARG A 155 13.21 -29.41 -6.80
N ASP A 156 12.85 -30.38 -7.64
CA ASP A 156 11.72 -30.26 -8.58
C ASP A 156 10.42 -29.81 -7.91
N GLU A 157 10.10 -30.33 -6.71
CA GLU A 157 8.92 -29.92 -5.94
C GLU A 157 8.98 -28.45 -5.50
N PHE A 158 10.17 -27.98 -5.12
CA PHE A 158 10.38 -26.60 -4.68
C PHE A 158 10.35 -25.64 -5.88
N GLU A 159 10.88 -26.07 -7.02
CA GLU A 159 10.80 -25.33 -8.28
C GLU A 159 9.34 -25.17 -8.73
N GLN A 160 8.54 -26.25 -8.69
CA GLN A 160 7.11 -26.18 -8.99
C GLN A 160 6.38 -25.24 -8.03
N LEU A 161 6.71 -25.27 -6.74
CA LEU A 161 6.15 -24.36 -5.75
C LEU A 161 6.46 -22.89 -6.07
N VAL A 162 7.73 -22.56 -6.32
CA VAL A 162 8.16 -21.19 -6.65
C VAL A 162 7.50 -20.70 -7.93
N ASN A 163 7.41 -21.55 -8.95
CA ASN A 163 6.74 -21.21 -10.21
C ASN A 163 5.23 -21.02 -10.02
N GLY A 164 4.58 -21.82 -9.16
CA GLY A 164 3.17 -21.66 -8.82
C GLY A 164 2.89 -20.33 -8.11
N LEU A 165 3.66 -20.00 -7.08
CA LEU A 165 3.55 -18.71 -6.39
C LEU A 165 3.85 -17.54 -7.32
N ALA A 166 4.82 -17.68 -8.23
CA ALA A 166 5.15 -16.63 -9.19
C ALA A 166 4.02 -16.41 -10.20
N SER A 167 3.42 -17.48 -10.71
CA SER A 167 2.26 -17.38 -11.60
C SER A 167 1.08 -16.69 -10.89
N GLU A 168 0.77 -17.09 -9.66
CA GLU A 168 -0.34 -16.49 -8.91
C GLU A 168 -0.10 -15.00 -8.59
N ALA A 169 1.14 -14.64 -8.26
CA ALA A 169 1.54 -13.24 -8.07
C ALA A 169 1.41 -12.43 -9.38
N ASP A 170 1.88 -12.97 -10.50
CA ASP A 170 1.80 -12.31 -11.81
C ASP A 170 0.34 -12.07 -12.23
N ASP A 171 -0.50 -13.11 -12.13
CA ASP A 171 -1.92 -13.06 -12.52
C ASP A 171 -2.69 -11.95 -11.81
N GLY A 172 -2.40 -11.71 -10.52
CA GLY A 172 -3.10 -10.69 -9.74
C GLY A 172 -2.45 -9.31 -9.75
N LEU A 173 -1.12 -9.24 -9.92
CA LEU A 173 -0.31 -8.04 -9.66
C LEU A 173 0.42 -7.50 -10.90
N ALA A 174 0.23 -8.06 -12.09
CA ALA A 174 0.92 -7.59 -13.31
C ALA A 174 0.79 -6.08 -13.54
N ASP A 175 -0.39 -5.51 -13.32
CA ASP A 175 -0.68 -4.06 -13.41
C ASP A 175 -0.61 -3.33 -12.06
N GLY A 176 -0.05 -4.01 -11.05
CA GLY A 176 0.11 -3.53 -9.69
C GLY A 176 1.40 -2.75 -9.46
N TRP A 177 1.42 -1.98 -8.38
CA TRP A 177 2.54 -1.13 -8.00
C TRP A 177 2.93 -1.36 -6.56
N LEU A 178 4.23 -1.28 -6.27
CA LEU A 178 4.76 -1.16 -4.93
C LEU A 178 5.13 0.31 -4.69
N VAL A 179 4.38 0.98 -3.84
CA VAL A 179 4.51 2.41 -3.53
C VAL A 179 5.33 2.59 -2.25
N HIS A 180 6.46 3.29 -2.34
CA HIS A 180 7.23 3.71 -1.18
C HIS A 180 6.61 4.95 -0.55
N MET A 181 6.28 4.87 0.72
CA MET A 181 5.79 5.98 1.52
C MET A 181 6.80 6.29 2.62
N THR A 182 7.10 7.58 2.80
CA THR A 182 7.93 8.08 3.90
C THR A 182 7.07 8.91 4.84
N CYS A 183 7.25 8.72 6.14
CA CYS A 183 6.50 9.44 7.18
C CYS A 183 7.45 10.33 8.01
N PHE A 184 6.98 11.53 8.37
CA PHE A 184 7.74 12.55 9.09
C PHE A 184 7.75 12.37 10.62
N GLY A 185 6.64 11.92 11.22
CA GLY A 185 6.46 11.90 12.69
C GLY A 185 7.32 10.88 13.45
N ASP A 186 7.94 9.95 12.72
CA ASP A 186 8.85 8.88 13.12
C ASP A 186 9.32 8.29 11.76
N PRO A 187 10.59 7.88 11.53
CA PRO A 187 11.07 7.46 10.21
C PRO A 187 10.54 6.06 9.85
N TYR A 188 9.21 5.93 9.76
CA TYR A 188 8.54 4.77 9.21
C TYR A 188 8.59 4.90 7.68
N GLU A 189 9.24 3.92 7.08
CA GLU A 189 9.08 3.60 5.68
C GLU A 189 8.02 2.51 5.58
N ILE A 190 7.01 2.73 4.77
CA ILE A 190 6.03 1.69 4.44
C ILE A 190 5.95 1.53 2.93
N TRP A 191 5.82 0.29 2.50
CA TRP A 191 5.69 -0.10 1.11
C TRP A 191 4.28 -0.63 0.92
N VAL A 192 3.46 0.13 0.21
CA VAL A 192 2.05 -0.23 -0.03
C VAL A 192 1.94 -0.91 -1.39
N ALA A 193 1.43 -2.13 -1.40
CA ALA A 193 1.19 -2.88 -2.63
C ALA A 193 -0.21 -2.61 -3.15
N THR A 194 -0.30 -2.20 -4.40
CA THR A 194 -1.55 -2.00 -5.11
C THR A 194 -1.68 -3.01 -6.24
N ALA A 195 -2.93 -3.29 -6.60
CA ALA A 195 -3.26 -4.07 -7.76
C ALA A 195 -4.37 -3.36 -8.55
N LYS A 196 -4.39 -3.55 -9.86
CA LYS A 196 -5.43 -2.99 -10.71
C LYS A 196 -6.72 -3.79 -10.60
N GLU A 197 -7.83 -3.15 -10.27
CA GLU A 197 -9.19 -3.69 -10.33
C GLU A 197 -10.01 -2.79 -11.26
N ASP A 198 -10.44 -3.34 -12.39
CA ASP A 198 -11.01 -2.57 -13.50
C ASP A 198 -10.12 -1.37 -13.90
N GLU A 199 -10.60 -0.14 -13.68
CA GLU A 199 -9.90 1.11 -13.98
C GLU A 199 -9.29 1.78 -12.73
N ARG A 200 -9.24 1.06 -11.60
CA ARG A 200 -8.80 1.58 -10.30
C ARG A 200 -7.63 0.79 -9.75
N GLN A 201 -6.90 1.41 -8.82
CA GLN A 201 -5.88 0.74 -8.01
C GLN A 201 -6.47 0.49 -6.63
N VAL A 202 -6.43 -0.76 -6.20
CA VAL A 202 -6.84 -1.21 -4.86
C VAL A 202 -5.61 -1.63 -4.09
N VAL A 203 -5.61 -1.41 -2.78
CA VAL A 203 -4.50 -1.83 -1.92
C VAL A 203 -4.69 -3.27 -1.51
N VAL A 204 -3.70 -4.10 -1.79
CA VAL A 204 -3.72 -5.54 -1.56
C VAL A 204 -2.71 -6.01 -0.52
N GLY A 205 -1.86 -5.10 -0.05
CA GLY A 205 -0.81 -5.44 0.88
C GLY A 205 -0.02 -4.26 1.39
N MET A 206 0.76 -4.51 2.43
CA MET A 206 1.77 -3.58 2.92
C MET A 206 2.98 -4.34 3.47
N LEU A 207 4.16 -3.74 3.33
CA LEU A 207 5.39 -4.10 4.02
C LEU A 207 5.94 -2.88 4.75
N THR A 208 6.76 -3.12 5.75
CA THR A 208 7.45 -2.08 6.53
C THR A 208 8.95 -2.09 6.37
N SER A 209 9.45 -3.00 5.54
CA SER A 209 10.81 -2.98 5.05
C SER A 209 10.87 -3.69 3.71
N LEU A 210 11.76 -3.21 2.85
CA LEU A 210 12.12 -3.85 1.60
C LEU A 210 13.62 -4.14 1.67
N PRO A 211 14.09 -5.33 1.25
CA PRO A 211 15.51 -5.66 1.32
C PRO A 211 16.28 -4.93 0.22
N ALA A 212 17.57 -4.71 0.45
CA ALA A 212 18.44 -4.00 -0.50
C ALA A 212 18.47 -4.62 -1.91
N TRP A 213 18.28 -5.94 -2.02
CA TRP A 213 18.23 -6.62 -3.32
C TRP A 213 16.93 -6.36 -4.11
N LEU A 214 15.92 -5.78 -3.46
CA LEU A 214 14.73 -5.17 -4.07
C LEU A 214 14.77 -3.64 -4.02
N ASP A 215 15.97 -3.06 -3.88
CA ASP A 215 16.22 -1.62 -3.83
C ASP A 215 15.59 -0.92 -2.61
N GLY A 216 15.36 -1.66 -1.52
CA GLY A 216 15.09 -1.05 -0.22
C GLY A 216 16.35 -0.45 0.41
N GLY A 217 16.16 0.45 1.38
CA GLY A 217 17.25 1.07 2.12
C GLY A 217 17.94 0.11 3.10
N PRO A 218 19.19 0.39 3.52
CA PRO A 218 19.80 -0.31 4.66
C PRO A 218 18.98 -0.03 5.92
N LEU A 219 18.69 -1.07 6.71
CA LEU A 219 18.10 -0.89 8.04
C LEU A 219 19.16 -0.28 8.95
N VAL A 220 19.08 1.04 9.20
CA VAL A 220 20.10 1.74 9.99
C VAL A 220 19.78 1.62 11.48
N ASP A 221 20.60 0.84 12.21
CA ASP A 221 20.49 0.62 13.67
C ASP A 221 20.48 1.92 14.51
N GLU A 222 21.12 3.00 14.03
CA GLU A 222 21.19 4.29 14.74
C GLU A 222 19.81 4.92 15.02
N HIS A 223 18.80 4.67 14.18
CA HIS A 223 17.43 5.14 14.41
C HIS A 223 16.70 4.36 15.51
N VAL A 224 17.27 3.23 15.96
CA VAL A 224 16.76 2.39 17.05
C VAL A 224 17.41 2.80 18.39
N GLU A 225 18.70 3.13 18.41
CA GLU A 225 19.43 3.48 19.64
C GLU A 225 19.16 4.91 20.13
N GLY A 226 18.97 5.88 19.22
CA GLY A 226 18.51 7.23 19.58
C GLY A 226 17.13 7.24 20.25
N ARG A 227 16.33 6.19 20.00
CA ARG A 227 14.97 5.95 20.52
C ARG A 227 14.94 5.63 22.03
N ILE A 228 15.99 4.96 22.53
CA ILE A 228 16.09 4.57 23.94
C ILE A 228 16.53 5.74 24.82
N ARG A 229 17.37 6.65 24.29
CA ARG A 229 17.90 7.77 25.05
C ARG A 229 16.94 8.95 25.23
N ASN A 230 16.01 9.17 24.30
CA ASN A 230 15.08 10.31 24.35
C ASN A 230 13.74 10.03 25.07
N ARG A 231 13.40 8.77 25.35
CA ARG A 231 12.27 8.43 26.24
C ARG A 231 12.75 8.37 27.68
N SER A 232 12.72 9.52 28.36
CA SER A 232 12.82 9.55 29.81
C SER A 232 11.76 8.61 30.42
N VAL A 233 12.22 7.85 31.41
CA VAL A 233 11.47 6.83 32.14
C VAL A 233 10.25 7.46 32.82
N SER A 234 9.10 7.49 32.14
CA SER A 234 7.80 7.72 32.76
C SER A 234 6.66 7.24 31.87
N ASN A 235 5.94 6.24 32.39
CA ASN A 235 4.63 5.73 31.95
C ASN A 235 4.54 4.93 30.63
N THR A 236 4.86 3.64 30.78
CA THR A 236 4.14 2.45 30.27
C THR A 236 3.18 2.64 29.08
N THR A 237 3.72 2.45 27.88
CA THR A 237 3.26 1.43 26.90
C THR A 237 4.50 0.89 26.21
N THR A 238 5.06 -0.20 26.74
CA THR A 238 6.07 -1.00 26.04
C THR A 238 5.40 -1.75 24.89
N LEU A 239 5.05 -1.03 23.81
CA LEU A 239 5.20 -1.62 22.49
C LEU A 239 6.71 -1.71 22.30
N GLY A 240 7.24 -2.92 22.50
CA GLY A 240 8.66 -3.21 22.43
C GLY A 240 9.25 -2.54 21.19
N VAL A 241 10.41 -1.93 21.37
CA VAL A 241 11.27 -1.58 20.24
C VAL A 241 11.40 -2.86 19.42
N ILE A 242 10.71 -2.91 18.28
CA ILE A 242 10.74 -4.07 17.39
C ILE A 242 12.14 -4.03 16.76
N ARG A 243 13.07 -4.71 17.44
CA ARG A 243 14.34 -5.14 16.86
C ARG A 243 13.98 -6.28 15.93
N GLU A 244 14.09 -6.05 14.63
CA GLU A 244 14.12 -7.10 13.62
C GLU A 244 14.76 -6.49 12.38
N GLY A 245 16.07 -6.66 12.28
CA GLY A 245 16.75 -6.58 10.99
C GLY A 245 16.19 -7.68 10.11
N THR A 246 15.94 -7.34 8.84
CA THR A 246 15.40 -8.13 7.72
C THR A 246 13.86 -8.11 7.56
N VAL A 247 13.46 -7.89 6.30
CA VAL A 247 12.18 -8.21 5.64
C VAL A 247 10.98 -8.41 6.55
N ASP A 248 9.96 -7.55 6.42
CA ASP A 248 8.71 -7.56 7.19
C ASP A 248 8.25 -8.99 7.58
N THR A 249 8.76 -9.43 8.73
CA THR A 249 8.50 -10.69 9.41
C THR A 249 7.08 -10.74 9.91
N ARG A 250 6.23 -9.75 9.64
CA ARG A 250 4.92 -9.64 10.27
C ARG A 250 3.77 -9.82 9.29
N TRP A 251 4.04 -9.73 7.98
CA TRP A 251 3.19 -10.39 6.98
C TRP A 251 3.29 -11.92 7.15
N ILE A 252 4.49 -12.45 7.37
CA ILE A 252 4.72 -13.87 7.67
C ILE A 252 5.54 -13.98 8.98
N PRO A 253 4.89 -14.23 10.16
CA PRO A 253 5.49 -14.22 11.50
C PRO A 253 6.47 -15.37 11.74
N ILE A 254 7.67 -15.27 11.16
CA ILE A 254 8.72 -16.27 11.36
C ILE A 254 10.11 -15.60 11.31
N PRO A 255 10.98 -15.84 12.31
CA PRO A 255 12.27 -15.16 12.45
C PRO A 255 13.19 -15.35 11.25
N ILE A 256 13.94 -14.32 10.93
CA ILE A 256 14.92 -14.31 9.84
C ILE A 256 16.33 -14.26 10.43
N GLU A 257 17.32 -14.75 9.69
CA GLU A 257 18.72 -14.80 10.11
C GLU A 257 19.35 -13.40 10.15
N GLU A 258 19.98 -13.08 11.28
CA GLU A 258 20.89 -11.93 11.43
C GLU A 258 22.19 -12.22 10.64
N PHE A 259 22.61 -11.28 9.78
CA PHE A 259 23.98 -11.23 9.25
C PHE A 259 24.64 -9.93 9.71
#